data_AF-A0A444K1M9-F1
#
_entry.id   AF-A0A444K1M9-F1
#
_cell.length_a   1.000
_cell.length_b   1.000
_cell.length_c   1.000
_cell.angle_alpha   90.00
_cell.angle_beta   90.00
_cell.angle_gamma   90.00
#
_symmetry.space_group_name_H-M   'P 1'
#
loop_
_entity.id
_entity.type
_entity.pdbx_description
1 polymer ?
#
loop_
_entity_poly.entity_id
_entity_poly.type
_entity_poly.pdbx_seq_one_letter_code
_entity_poly.pdbx_strand_id
1 'polypeptide(L)'
;MLDRIAEFFIFGLVPLVVGVLAVPELSDAAEKTLQGEATYRERIALPPNAVLSVQLADVSLADAPAAIIGERKVAPAGQVPIRFEIGFDPQVIRPNMTYALQARITVDDKLLFTTDTRHRVDPLSDRPQSIMLKMVASSDAPADALLGQSWLIEYIDGIGVISQPQATFRVGEAGKAGGKGPCNA
;
A
#
# COMPACT_ATOMS: atom_id res chain seq x y z
N MET A 1 11.24 -5.38 91.69
CA MET A 1 10.60 -5.99 90.51
C MET A 1 11.40 -5.60 89.29
N LEU A 2 12.43 -6.38 88.98
CA LEU A 2 13.25 -6.25 87.78
C LEU A 2 13.58 -7.67 87.37
N ASP A 3 12.90 -8.19 86.36
CA ASP A 3 13.22 -9.48 85.77
C ASP A 3 13.98 -9.31 84.45
N ARG A 4 14.99 -10.18 84.34
CA ARG A 4 16.11 -10.22 83.41
C ARG A 4 15.68 -10.44 81.96
N ILE A 5 16.37 -9.79 81.03
CA ILE A 5 16.38 -10.14 79.60
C ILE A 5 17.82 -10.48 79.20
N ALA A 6 18.08 -11.78 79.11
CA ALA A 6 19.21 -12.48 78.48
C ALA A 6 18.66 -13.91 78.32
N GLU A 7 18.68 -14.63 77.21
CA GLU A 7 19.55 -14.77 76.04
C GLU A 7 18.67 -15.37 74.92
N PHE A 8 18.95 -15.10 73.65
CA PHE A 8 18.84 -16.11 72.59
C PHE A 8 19.74 -15.67 71.43
N PHE A 9 21.00 -16.12 71.47
CA PHE A 9 21.82 -16.25 70.27
C PHE A 9 21.42 -17.54 69.57
N ILE A 10 21.08 -17.51 68.28
CA ILE A 10 21.41 -18.55 67.28
C ILE A 10 21.30 -17.94 65.88
N PHE A 11 22.47 -17.86 65.24
CA PHE A 11 22.78 -18.01 63.81
C PHE A 11 21.64 -18.00 62.78
N GLY A 12 21.80 -17.18 61.73
CA GLY A 12 21.06 -17.36 60.48
C GLY A 12 21.14 -16.19 59.51
N LEU A 13 22.34 -15.92 58.98
CA LEU A 13 22.53 -15.03 57.83
C LEU A 13 22.02 -15.74 56.56
N VAL A 14 20.88 -15.34 56.02
CA VAL A 14 20.55 -15.37 54.57
C VAL A 14 19.46 -14.33 54.28
N PRO A 15 19.74 -13.22 53.57
CA PRO A 15 18.69 -12.42 52.98
C PRO A 15 18.24 -13.11 51.68
N LEU A 16 17.02 -13.63 51.65
CA LEU A 16 16.39 -14.12 50.43
C LEU A 16 15.94 -12.91 49.59
N VAL A 17 16.89 -12.30 48.88
CA VAL A 17 16.60 -11.33 47.81
C VAL A 17 16.30 -12.14 46.55
N VAL A 18 15.04 -12.51 46.34
CA VAL A 18 14.56 -12.92 45.01
C VAL A 18 14.26 -11.65 44.22
N GLY A 19 15.32 -10.99 43.76
CA GLY A 19 15.22 -10.00 42.69
C GLY A 19 15.14 -10.75 41.38
N VAL A 20 13.93 -11.03 40.89
CA VAL A 20 13.74 -11.42 39.49
C VAL A 20 14.12 -10.20 38.66
N LEU A 21 15.36 -10.20 38.17
CA LEU A 21 15.75 -9.37 37.04
C LEU A 21 15.01 -9.96 35.83
N ALA A 22 13.79 -9.47 35.58
CA ALA A 22 13.20 -9.54 34.26
C ALA A 22 14.05 -8.63 33.37
N VAL A 23 15.11 -9.20 32.80
CA VAL A 23 15.81 -8.55 31.69
C VAL A 23 14.77 -8.51 30.58
N PRO A 24 14.33 -7.34 30.09
CA PRO A 24 13.58 -7.32 28.86
C PRO A 24 14.53 -7.88 27.81
N GLU A 25 14.23 -9.08 27.31
CA GLU A 25 14.87 -9.53 26.08
C GLU A 25 14.47 -8.52 25.02
N LEU A 26 15.40 -7.63 24.71
CA LEU A 26 15.40 -6.90 23.45
C LEU A 26 15.43 -7.99 22.40
N SER A 27 14.25 -8.39 21.95
CA SER A 27 14.07 -9.27 20.81
C SER A 27 14.66 -8.51 19.63
N ASP A 28 15.93 -8.78 19.36
CA ASP A 28 16.63 -8.35 18.17
C ASP A 28 16.04 -9.19 17.03
N ALA A 29 14.80 -8.86 16.65
CA ALA A 29 14.19 -9.40 15.46
C ALA A 29 15.13 -9.03 14.32
N ALA A 30 15.84 -10.01 13.78
CA ALA A 30 16.88 -9.80 12.79
C ALA A 30 16.29 -9.09 11.56
N GLU A 31 16.34 -7.76 11.53
CA GLU A 31 15.65 -6.96 10.53
C GLU A 31 16.42 -7.07 9.20
N LYS A 32 15.75 -7.57 8.16
CA LYS A 32 16.29 -7.57 6.79
C LYS A 32 15.77 -6.35 6.05
N THR A 33 16.61 -5.78 5.20
CA THR A 33 16.26 -4.61 4.41
C THR A 33 16.13 -4.97 2.93
N LEU A 34 14.99 -4.67 2.33
CA LEU A 34 14.81 -4.66 0.88
C LEU A 34 15.10 -3.25 0.35
N GLN A 35 16.02 -3.15 -0.60
CA GLN A 35 16.42 -1.87 -1.21
C GLN A 35 15.89 -1.75 -2.63
N GLY A 36 15.59 -0.52 -3.06
CA GLY A 36 15.21 -0.28 -4.44
C GLY A 36 15.07 1.20 -4.82
N GLU A 37 14.66 1.40 -6.07
CA GLU A 37 14.45 2.72 -6.66
C GLU A 37 13.09 2.79 -7.35
N ALA A 38 12.37 3.89 -7.14
CA ALA A 38 11.11 4.21 -7.81
C ALA A 38 11.33 5.25 -8.91
N THR A 39 10.78 5.00 -10.09
CA THR A 39 10.88 5.88 -11.27
C THR A 39 9.51 6.09 -11.91
N TYR A 40 9.36 7.13 -12.73
CA TYR A 40 8.20 7.33 -13.61
C TYR A 40 8.69 7.90 -14.95
N ARG A 41 7.86 7.83 -16.00
CA ARG A 41 8.29 8.16 -17.38
C ARG A 41 8.16 9.65 -17.70
N GLU A 42 7.23 10.31 -17.03
CA GLU A 42 6.85 11.68 -17.24
C GLU A 42 8.00 12.60 -16.84
N ARG A 43 8.31 13.60 -17.67
CA ARG A 43 9.37 14.58 -17.38
C ARG A 43 8.81 15.73 -16.56
N ILE A 44 8.22 15.41 -15.41
CA ILE A 44 7.67 16.39 -14.47
C ILE A 44 8.40 16.31 -13.14
N ALA A 45 8.59 17.47 -12.50
CA ALA A 45 9.10 17.53 -11.14
C ALA A 45 7.96 17.22 -10.15
N LEU A 46 8.26 16.44 -9.11
CA LEU A 46 7.32 16.25 -8.00
C LEU A 46 7.18 17.55 -7.21
N PRO A 47 5.98 17.89 -6.73
CA PRO A 47 5.79 18.93 -5.74
C PRO A 47 6.66 18.68 -4.48
N PRO A 48 7.12 19.74 -3.79
CA PRO A 48 8.03 19.59 -2.65
C PRO A 48 7.39 18.87 -1.45
N ASN A 49 6.07 18.83 -1.36
CA ASN A 49 5.29 18.11 -0.35
C ASN A 49 4.89 16.69 -0.78
N ALA A 50 5.40 16.17 -1.90
CA ALA A 50 5.11 14.81 -2.34
C ALA A 50 5.66 13.77 -1.36
N VAL A 51 4.90 12.70 -1.13
CA VAL A 51 5.26 11.57 -0.27
C VAL A 51 5.22 10.29 -1.07
N LEU A 52 6.33 9.56 -1.12
CA LEU A 52 6.39 8.20 -1.64
C LEU A 52 6.06 7.22 -0.50
N SER A 53 5.10 6.32 -0.70
CA SER A 53 4.83 5.16 0.16
C SER A 53 5.09 3.90 -0.65
N VAL A 54 5.99 3.03 -0.17
CA VAL A 54 6.33 1.74 -0.77
C VAL A 54 6.01 0.66 0.24
N GLN A 55 5.28 -0.36 -0.18
CA GLN A 55 4.82 -1.46 0.65
C GLN A 55 5.30 -2.78 0.06
N LEU A 56 5.84 -3.63 0.93
CA LEU A 56 6.07 -5.05 0.67
C LEU A 56 4.87 -5.83 1.23
N ALA A 57 4.22 -6.62 0.38
CA ALA A 57 3.02 -7.36 0.77
C ALA A 57 3.06 -8.83 0.34
N ASP A 58 2.44 -9.69 1.14
CA ASP A 58 2.06 -11.05 0.75
C ASP A 58 0.82 -10.98 -0.13
N VAL A 59 0.96 -11.44 -1.38
CA VAL A 59 -0.06 -11.42 -2.41
C VAL A 59 -0.40 -12.82 -2.92
N SER A 60 -0.17 -13.83 -2.07
CA SER A 60 -0.42 -15.24 -2.37
C SER A 60 -1.90 -15.56 -2.53
N LEU A 61 -2.76 -14.85 -1.82
CA LEU A 61 -4.21 -14.94 -1.94
C LEU A 61 -4.69 -13.94 -2.99
N ALA A 62 -5.43 -14.42 -4.00
CA ALA A 62 -5.96 -13.57 -5.06
C ALA A 62 -7.20 -12.76 -4.61
N ASP A 63 -8.02 -13.35 -3.74
CA ASP A 63 -9.35 -12.85 -3.37
C ASP A 63 -9.41 -12.24 -1.96
N ALA A 64 -8.25 -11.93 -1.37
CA ALA A 64 -8.14 -11.36 -0.03
C ALA A 64 -7.27 -10.10 -0.04
N PRO A 65 -7.50 -9.16 0.89
CA PRO A 65 -6.58 -8.05 1.11
C PRO A 65 -5.16 -8.58 1.36
N ALA A 66 -4.18 -8.01 0.64
CA ALA A 66 -2.79 -8.39 0.80
C ALA A 66 -2.29 -8.02 2.20
N ALA A 67 -1.58 -8.95 2.85
CA ALA A 67 -1.00 -8.69 4.16
C ALA A 67 0.27 -7.85 3.98
N ILE A 68 0.32 -6.66 4.60
CA ILE A 68 1.50 -5.79 4.55
C ILE A 68 2.55 -6.33 5.51
N ILE A 69 3.74 -6.58 4.98
CA ILE A 69 4.89 -7.12 5.71
C ILE A 69 5.80 -5.98 6.17
N GLY A 70 5.96 -4.96 5.32
CA GLY A 70 6.75 -3.78 5.61
C GLY A 70 6.28 -2.60 4.77
N GLU A 71 6.42 -1.40 5.32
CA GLU A 71 6.12 -0.15 4.63
C GLU A 71 7.25 0.85 4.86
N ARG A 72 7.61 1.58 3.80
CA ARG A 72 8.47 2.74 3.88
C ARG A 72 7.76 3.97 3.32
N LYS A 73 7.78 5.05 4.08
CA LYS A 73 7.40 6.40 3.62
C LYS A 73 8.63 7.28 3.47
N VAL A 74 8.72 7.98 2.35
CA VAL A 74 9.77 8.96 2.05
C VAL A 74 9.11 10.31 1.82
N ALA A 75 9.35 11.24 2.75
CA ALA A 75 8.78 12.58 2.77
C ALA A 75 9.89 13.61 3.12
N PRO A 76 10.21 14.56 2.23
CA PRO A 76 9.71 14.67 0.86
C PRO A 76 10.24 13.54 -0.04
N ALA A 77 9.48 13.15 -1.06
CA ALA A 77 9.84 12.10 -1.99
C ALA A 77 11.11 12.44 -2.81
N GLY A 78 11.36 13.72 -3.08
CA GLY A 78 12.55 14.18 -3.79
C GLY A 78 12.46 14.01 -5.32
N GLN A 79 13.59 13.71 -5.95
CA GLN A 79 13.72 13.56 -7.40
C GLN A 79 13.89 12.09 -7.79
N VAL A 80 13.38 11.72 -8.97
CA VAL A 80 13.60 10.38 -9.54
C VAL A 80 15.04 10.20 -10.06
N PRO A 81 15.62 8.99 -9.94
CA PRO A 81 15.08 7.82 -9.23
C PRO A 81 15.04 8.02 -7.71
N ILE A 82 13.90 7.71 -7.09
CA ILE A 82 13.69 7.86 -5.64
C ILE A 82 14.11 6.57 -4.96
N ARG A 83 15.17 6.61 -4.16
CA ARG A 83 15.65 5.47 -3.38
C ARG A 83 14.74 5.18 -2.19
N PHE A 84 14.51 3.90 -1.91
CA PHE A 84 13.79 3.45 -0.74
C PHE A 84 14.44 2.19 -0.14
N GLU A 85 14.20 2.02 1.16
CA GLU A 85 14.64 0.86 1.95
C GLU A 85 13.48 0.45 2.86
N ILE A 86 13.06 -0.81 2.77
CA ILE A 86 11.97 -1.38 3.57
C ILE A 86 12.57 -2.40 4.53
N GLY A 87 12.53 -2.10 5.83
CA GLY A 87 12.84 -3.07 6.88
C GLY A 87 11.67 -4.03 7.08
N PHE A 88 11.97 -5.31 7.29
CA PHE A 88 11.00 -6.35 7.61
C PHE A 88 11.64 -7.50 8.39
N ASP A 89 10.82 -8.27 9.10
CA ASP A 89 11.25 -9.51 9.76
C ASP A 89 11.32 -10.66 8.73
N PRO A 90 12.50 -11.24 8.43
CA PRO A 90 12.63 -12.34 7.49
C PRO A 90 11.92 -13.61 7.93
N GLN A 91 11.59 -13.79 9.22
CA GLN A 91 10.86 -14.96 9.72
C GLN A 91 9.40 -15.00 9.24
N VAL A 92 8.84 -13.86 8.83
CA VAL A 92 7.48 -13.81 8.26
C VAL A 92 7.43 -14.29 6.82
N ILE A 93 8.60 -14.40 6.16
CA ILE A 93 8.70 -14.86 4.78
C ILE A 93 8.62 -16.40 4.76
N ARG A 94 7.58 -16.91 4.11
CA ARG A 94 7.28 -18.33 4.02
C ARG A 94 7.63 -18.89 2.64
N PRO A 95 8.13 -20.13 2.57
CA PRO A 95 8.29 -20.81 1.30
C PRO A 95 6.93 -20.97 0.59
N ASN A 96 6.94 -20.96 -0.74
CA ASN A 96 5.76 -21.10 -1.62
C ASN A 96 4.72 -19.98 -1.55
N MET A 97 5.03 -18.86 -0.90
CA MET A 97 4.22 -17.65 -0.96
C MET A 97 4.74 -16.71 -2.06
N THR A 98 3.88 -15.79 -2.51
CA THR A 98 4.24 -14.76 -3.49
C THR A 98 4.21 -13.39 -2.84
N TYR A 99 5.33 -12.68 -2.97
CA TYR A 99 5.48 -11.32 -2.45
C TYR A 99 5.53 -10.31 -3.59
N ALA A 100 5.04 -9.10 -3.33
CA ALA A 100 5.10 -8.02 -4.29
C ALA A 100 5.35 -6.66 -3.62
N LEU A 101 5.97 -5.76 -4.39
CA LEU A 101 6.06 -4.36 -4.07
C LEU A 101 4.89 -3.60 -4.70
N GLN A 102 4.35 -2.67 -3.93
CA GLN A 102 3.43 -1.64 -4.39
C GLN A 102 3.98 -0.28 -3.97
N ALA A 103 3.90 0.69 -4.85
CA ALA A 103 4.32 2.05 -4.53
C ALA A 103 3.30 3.07 -5.02
N ARG A 104 3.20 4.16 -4.27
CA ARG A 104 2.35 5.30 -4.57
C ARG A 104 3.03 6.60 -4.18
N ILE A 105 2.79 7.65 -4.95
CA ILE A 105 3.17 9.01 -4.61
C ILE A 105 1.90 9.81 -4.39
N THR A 106 1.79 10.44 -3.22
CA THR A 106 0.68 11.33 -2.87
C THR A 106 1.17 12.76 -2.66
N VAL A 107 0.29 13.73 -2.92
CA VAL A 107 0.46 15.15 -2.61
C VAL A 107 -0.84 15.63 -1.97
N ASP A 108 -0.76 16.17 -0.75
CA ASP A 108 -1.94 16.58 0.02
C ASP A 108 -3.02 15.49 0.08
N ASP A 109 -2.58 14.26 0.38
CA ASP A 109 -3.39 13.02 0.42
C ASP A 109 -4.05 12.60 -0.92
N LYS A 110 -3.78 13.30 -2.01
CA LYS A 110 -4.23 12.92 -3.36
C LYS A 110 -3.19 12.04 -4.05
N LEU A 111 -3.63 10.91 -4.59
CA LEU A 111 -2.80 9.99 -5.34
C LEU A 111 -2.41 10.59 -6.70
N LEU A 112 -1.11 10.75 -6.94
CA LEU A 112 -0.57 11.25 -8.21
C LEU A 112 0.04 10.13 -9.06
N PHE A 113 0.79 9.22 -8.43
CA PHE A 113 1.41 8.10 -9.11
C PHE A 113 1.18 6.80 -8.36
N THR A 114 1.06 5.69 -9.08
CA THR A 114 0.99 4.34 -8.49
C THR A 114 1.64 3.31 -9.41
N THR A 115 2.07 2.19 -8.86
CA THR A 115 2.36 0.98 -9.65
C THR A 115 1.05 0.46 -10.26
N ASP A 116 1.05 0.15 -11.55
CA ASP A 116 -0.11 -0.38 -12.29
C ASP A 116 -0.04 -1.88 -12.58
N THR A 117 1.12 -2.48 -12.35
CA THR A 117 1.41 -3.89 -12.55
C THR A 117 1.94 -4.50 -11.26
N ARG A 118 1.66 -5.79 -11.03
CA ARG A 118 2.15 -6.50 -9.85
C ARG A 118 3.66 -6.71 -9.96
N HIS A 119 4.44 -6.01 -9.15
CA HIS A 119 5.90 -6.13 -9.12
C HIS A 119 6.32 -7.22 -8.13
N ARG A 120 6.41 -8.47 -8.60
CA ARG A 120 6.79 -9.61 -7.75
C ARG A 120 8.28 -9.56 -7.38
N VAL A 121 8.59 -9.89 -6.13
CA VAL A 121 9.95 -9.88 -5.60
C VAL A 121 10.22 -11.13 -4.78
N ASP A 122 11.51 -11.46 -4.63
CA ASP A 122 12.00 -12.34 -3.58
C ASP A 122 12.55 -11.44 -2.46
N PRO A 123 11.85 -11.32 -1.31
CA PRO A 123 12.28 -10.43 -0.23
C PRO A 123 13.63 -10.83 0.38
N LEU A 124 14.00 -12.12 0.28
CA LEU A 124 15.23 -12.64 0.85
C LEU A 124 16.43 -12.49 -0.09
N SER A 125 16.22 -12.00 -1.31
CA SER A 125 17.29 -11.68 -2.25
C SER A 125 17.94 -10.34 -1.92
N ASP A 126 19.25 -10.24 -2.08
CA ASP A 126 20.00 -8.98 -1.87
C ASP A 126 20.04 -8.10 -3.14
N ARG A 127 19.29 -8.47 -4.19
CA ARG A 127 19.22 -7.68 -5.43
C ARG A 127 18.37 -6.43 -5.23
N PRO A 128 18.87 -5.24 -5.60
CA PRO A 128 18.06 -4.03 -5.61
C PRO A 128 16.86 -4.15 -6.55
N GLN A 129 15.71 -3.62 -6.12
CA GLN A 129 14.48 -3.62 -6.91
C GLN A 129 14.32 -2.31 -7.66
N SER A 130 13.71 -2.35 -8.85
CA SER A 130 13.40 -1.16 -9.64
C SER A 130 11.93 -1.16 -10.00
N ILE A 131 11.19 -0.18 -9.50
CA ILE A 131 9.75 -0.06 -9.71
C ILE A 131 9.43 1.15 -10.59
N MET A 132 8.57 0.93 -11.57
CA MET A 132 8.05 1.97 -12.47
C MET A 132 6.64 2.35 -12.02
N LEU A 133 6.43 3.61 -11.74
CA LEU A 133 5.14 4.20 -11.41
C LEU A 133 4.50 4.77 -12.67
N LYS A 134 3.17 4.80 -12.68
CA LYS A 134 2.38 5.50 -13.67
C LYS A 134 1.59 6.61 -13.02
N MET A 135 1.44 7.71 -13.74
CA MET A 135 0.56 8.79 -13.35
C MET A 135 -0.89 8.28 -13.32
N VAL A 136 -1.62 8.64 -12.27
CA VAL A 136 -3.06 8.41 -12.22
C VAL A 136 -3.73 9.43 -13.12
N ALA A 137 -4.51 8.95 -14.09
CA ALA A 137 -5.33 9.84 -14.91
C ALA A 137 -6.32 10.56 -13.97
N SER A 138 -6.23 11.89 -13.92
CA SER A 138 -7.22 12.70 -13.21
C SER A 138 -8.59 12.38 -13.80
N SER A 139 -9.45 11.76 -12.99
CA SER A 139 -10.87 11.56 -13.33
C SER A 139 -11.65 12.86 -13.13
N ASP A 140 -11.06 13.99 -13.53
CA ASP A 140 -11.69 15.31 -13.54
C ASP A 140 -12.68 15.46 -14.71
N ALA A 141 -13.01 14.38 -15.42
CA ALA A 141 -14.21 14.35 -16.22
C ALA A 141 -15.38 14.57 -15.25
N PRO A 142 -16.10 15.71 -15.33
CA PRO A 142 -17.22 15.96 -14.45
C PRO A 142 -18.21 14.80 -14.60
N ALA A 143 -18.74 14.25 -13.51
CA ALA A 143 -19.87 13.33 -13.61
C ALA A 143 -21.04 13.98 -14.37
N ASP A 144 -21.14 15.32 -14.30
CA ASP A 144 -22.06 16.15 -15.06
C ASP A 144 -21.81 16.16 -16.58
N ALA A 145 -20.61 15.79 -17.05
CA ALA A 145 -20.33 15.66 -18.47
C ALA A 145 -21.04 14.46 -19.12
N LEU A 146 -21.61 13.55 -18.32
CA LEU A 146 -22.47 12.47 -18.81
C LEU A 146 -23.91 12.94 -19.02
N LEU A 147 -24.36 13.92 -18.23
CA LEU A 147 -25.74 14.38 -18.21
C LEU A 147 -26.00 15.35 -19.36
N GLY A 148 -27.16 15.22 -20.00
CA GLY A 148 -27.57 16.09 -21.08
C GLY A 148 -26.85 15.85 -22.42
N GLN A 149 -25.84 14.98 -22.46
CA GLN A 149 -25.11 14.61 -23.66
C GLN A 149 -25.74 13.41 -24.36
N SER A 150 -25.72 13.40 -25.70
CA SER A 150 -26.11 12.25 -26.51
C SER A 150 -24.86 11.59 -27.08
N TRP A 151 -24.70 10.29 -26.82
CA TRP A 151 -23.53 9.48 -27.16
C TRP A 151 -23.91 8.51 -28.28
N LEU A 152 -23.04 8.36 -29.28
CA LEU A 152 -23.21 7.32 -30.30
C LEU A 152 -22.89 5.96 -29.68
N ILE A 153 -23.80 4.99 -29.86
CA ILE A 153 -23.56 3.61 -29.42
C ILE A 153 -22.73 2.92 -30.50
N GLU A 154 -21.47 2.67 -30.19
CA GLU A 154 -20.57 1.89 -31.05
C GLU A 154 -20.62 0.40 -30.74
N TYR A 155 -21.00 0.00 -29.53
CA TYR A 155 -21.02 -1.40 -29.11
C TYR A 155 -22.14 -1.69 -28.12
N ILE A 156 -22.88 -2.77 -28.32
CA ILE A 156 -23.89 -3.28 -27.37
C ILE A 156 -24.05 -4.80 -27.51
N ASP A 157 -24.12 -5.54 -26.40
CA ASP A 157 -24.40 -6.99 -26.35
C ASP A 157 -23.61 -7.87 -27.34
N GLY A 158 -22.31 -7.60 -27.54
CA GLY A 158 -21.50 -8.41 -28.45
C GLY A 158 -21.49 -7.90 -29.90
N ILE A 159 -22.34 -6.95 -30.25
CA ILE A 159 -22.47 -6.39 -31.59
C ILE A 159 -21.46 -5.23 -31.72
N GLY A 160 -20.49 -5.42 -32.64
CA GLY A 160 -19.42 -4.47 -32.98
C GLY A 160 -19.91 -3.10 -33.49
N VAL A 161 -18.95 -2.27 -33.93
CA VAL A 161 -19.17 -0.90 -34.44
C VAL A 161 -20.43 -0.80 -35.31
N ILE A 162 -21.47 -0.17 -34.76
CA ILE A 162 -22.75 0.07 -35.45
C ILE A 162 -22.56 1.27 -36.39
N SER A 163 -22.05 1.00 -37.60
CA SER A 163 -21.82 2.05 -38.59
C SER A 163 -23.13 2.65 -39.10
N GLN A 164 -24.14 1.81 -39.36
CA GLN A 164 -25.51 2.18 -39.73
C GLN A 164 -26.48 1.02 -39.46
N PRO A 165 -27.76 1.30 -39.11
CA PRO A 165 -28.28 2.61 -38.70
C PRO A 165 -27.81 2.98 -37.27
N GLN A 166 -27.54 4.25 -37.03
CA GLN A 166 -26.94 4.72 -35.78
C GLN A 166 -27.96 4.71 -34.62
N ALA A 167 -27.49 4.31 -33.44
CA ALA A 167 -28.23 4.41 -32.19
C ALA A 167 -27.51 5.34 -31.22
N THR A 168 -28.27 6.07 -30.40
CA THR A 168 -27.75 7.01 -29.42
C THR A 168 -28.20 6.65 -28.02
N PHE A 169 -27.39 6.98 -27.04
CA PHE A 169 -27.70 6.88 -25.62
C PHE A 169 -27.54 8.25 -24.94
N ARG A 170 -28.41 8.58 -24.00
CA ARG A 170 -28.38 9.81 -23.22
C ARG A 170 -28.87 9.55 -21.81
N VAL A 171 -28.24 10.22 -20.84
CA VAL A 171 -28.78 10.39 -19.49
C VAL A 171 -29.22 11.84 -19.34
N GLY A 172 -30.51 12.08 -19.10
CA GLY A 172 -31.03 13.41 -18.84
C GLY A 172 -30.61 13.91 -17.46
N GLU A 173 -30.59 15.23 -17.26
CA GLU A 173 -30.22 15.87 -15.99
C GLU A 173 -31.08 15.39 -14.80
N ALA A 174 -32.32 14.96 -15.08
CA ALA A 174 -33.20 14.33 -14.08
C ALA A 174 -32.85 12.85 -13.77
N GLY A 175 -31.69 12.36 -14.23
CA GLY A 175 -31.22 10.98 -14.04
C GLY A 175 -31.92 9.92 -14.91
N LYS A 176 -32.76 10.32 -15.87
CA LYS A 176 -33.45 9.39 -16.77
C LYS A 176 -32.55 8.99 -17.94
N ALA A 177 -32.31 7.70 -18.12
CA ALA A 177 -31.60 7.17 -19.27
C ALA A 177 -32.57 6.88 -20.43
N GLY A 178 -32.12 7.13 -21.67
CA GLY A 178 -32.89 6.87 -22.88
C GLY A 178 -32.02 6.96 -24.13
N GLY A 179 -32.61 6.78 -25.31
CA GLY A 179 -31.86 6.75 -26.55
C GLY A 179 -32.76 6.79 -27.78
N LYS A 180 -32.19 7.23 -28.91
CA LYS A 180 -32.84 7.13 -30.22
C LYS A 180 -32.15 6.08 -31.06
N GLY A 181 -32.94 5.23 -31.68
CA GLY A 181 -32.50 4.25 -32.64
C GLY A 181 -33.46 4.18 -33.83
N PRO A 182 -33.23 3.24 -34.74
CA PRO A 182 -33.95 3.16 -36.01
C PRO A 182 -35.45 2.87 -35.82
N CYS A 183 -35.79 2.16 -34.75
CA CYS A 183 -37.15 1.71 -34.46
C CYS A 183 -37.96 2.70 -33.61
N ASN A 184 -37.37 3.82 -33.18
CA ASN A 184 -37.99 4.81 -32.30
C ASN A 184 -37.52 6.25 -32.60
N ALA A 185 -37.38 6.56 -33.90
CA ALA A 185 -36.90 7.85 -34.40
C ALA A 185 -37.77 9.05 -33.96
#